data_AF-A0A8B5WN94-F1
#
_entry.id   AF-A0A8B5WN94-F1
#
_cell.length_a   1.000
_cell.length_b   1.000
_cell.length_c   1.000
_cell.angle_alpha   90.00
_cell.angle_beta   90.00
_cell.angle_gamma   90.00
#
_symmetry.space_group_name_H-M   'P 1'
#
loop_
_entity.id
_entity.type
_entity.pdbx_description
1 polymer ?
#
loop_
_entity_poly.entity_id
_entity_poly.type
_entity_poly.pdbx_seq_one_letter_code
_entity_poly.pdbx_strand_id
1 'polypeptide(L)'
;MTHQHKGITVQDNQPVSVGNWMLTILIMAIPLVNLIMLLVWAFSSGTPESKSNWAKATLIWMLILIVVSVLFGIVGGLGMAML
;
A
#
# COMPACT_ATOMS: atom_id res chain seq x y z
N MET A 1 4.74 44.84 2.76
CA MET A 1 5.06 43.98 1.59
C MET A 1 4.92 42.56 2.09
N THR A 2 3.75 41.96 1.86
CA THR A 2 3.31 40.71 2.46
C THR A 2 4.08 39.55 1.82
N HIS A 3 5.06 39.00 2.54
CA HIS A 3 5.70 37.73 2.18
C HIS A 3 4.72 36.59 2.41
N GLN A 4 3.76 36.49 1.49
CA GLN A 4 2.99 35.28 1.24
C GLN A 4 3.96 34.27 0.61
N HIS A 5 4.84 33.67 1.41
CA HIS A 5 5.28 32.33 1.09
C HIS A 5 4.05 31.46 1.29
N LYS A 6 3.26 31.36 0.22
CA LYS A 6 2.42 30.19 -0.04
C LYS A 6 3.37 29.02 0.17
N GLY A 7 3.35 28.47 1.38
CA GLY A 7 4.16 27.33 1.73
C GLY A 7 3.75 26.30 0.72
N ILE A 8 4.61 26.06 -0.26
CA ILE A 8 4.58 24.83 -1.01
C ILE A 8 4.55 23.83 0.12
N THR A 9 3.43 23.13 0.30
CA THR A 9 3.35 22.03 1.25
C THR A 9 4.31 21.02 0.67
N VAL A 10 5.59 21.20 0.97
CA VAL A 10 6.57 20.13 0.98
C VAL A 10 5.91 19.21 1.98
N GLN A 11 5.08 18.29 1.49
CA GLN A 11 4.65 17.15 2.29
C GLN A 11 5.97 16.62 2.79
N ASP A 12 6.17 16.81 4.10
CA ASP A 12 7.49 16.84 4.70
C ASP A 12 8.22 15.58 4.22
N ASN A 13 9.18 15.74 3.29
CA ASN A 13 9.92 14.64 2.66
C ASN A 13 10.91 14.04 3.67
N GLN A 14 10.60 14.17 4.95
CA GLN A 14 11.35 13.57 6.02
C GLN A 14 11.22 12.06 5.88
N PRO A 15 12.34 11.36 5.96
CA PRO A 15 12.34 9.92 6.02
C PRO A 15 11.38 9.44 7.12
N VAL A 16 10.55 8.46 6.78
CA VAL A 16 9.73 7.78 7.78
C VAL A 16 10.67 7.09 8.78
N SER A 17 10.55 7.46 10.06
CA SER A 17 11.44 6.94 11.11
C SER A 17 11.31 5.42 11.27
N VAL A 18 12.36 4.79 11.79
CA VAL A 18 12.39 3.35 12.08
C VAL A 18 11.24 2.95 13.00
N GLY A 19 10.96 3.73 14.06
CA GLY A 19 9.84 3.44 14.98
C GLY A 19 8.47 3.42 14.27
N ASN A 20 8.28 4.30 13.28
CA ASN A 20 7.04 4.31 12.50
C ASN A 20 6.94 3.09 11.57
N TRP A 21 8.07 2.61 11.01
CA TRP A 21 8.11 1.35 10.27
C TRP A 21 7.85 0.13 11.17
N MET A 22 8.41 0.11 12.38
CA MET A 22 8.15 -0.96 13.35
C MET A 22 6.66 -1.07 13.69
N LEU A 23 6.01 0.07 13.97
CA LEU A 23 4.56 0.09 14.22
C LEU A 23 3.76 -0.36 12.98
N THR A 24 4.20 0.04 11.79
CA THR A 24 3.58 -0.37 10.52
C THR A 24 3.62 -1.89 10.40
N ILE A 25 4.79 -2.51 10.58
CA ILE A 25 4.97 -3.96 10.49
C ILE A 25 4.14 -4.68 11.56
N LEU A 26 4.05 -4.14 12.77
CA LEU A 26 3.21 -4.72 13.83
C LEU A 26 1.72 -4.72 13.44
N ILE A 27 1.22 -3.63 12.87
CA ILE A 27 -0.17 -3.53 12.39
C ILE A 27 -0.43 -4.52 11.25
N MET A 28 0.55 -4.71 10.35
CA MET A 28 0.46 -5.64 9.23
C MET A 28 0.25 -7.09 9.65
N ALA A 29 0.63 -7.47 10.87
CA ALA A 29 0.44 -8.81 11.41
C ALA A 29 -1.05 -9.17 11.64
N ILE A 30 -1.94 -8.17 11.71
CA ILE A 30 -3.38 -8.38 11.90
C ILE A 30 -4.07 -8.32 10.53
N PRO A 31 -4.60 -9.42 9.97
CA PRO A 31 -5.01 -9.48 8.55
C PRO A 31 -6.08 -8.47 8.14
N LEU A 32 -7.14 -8.30 8.95
CA LEU A 32 -8.23 -7.37 8.62
C LEU A 32 -7.80 -5.90 8.77
N VAL A 33 -7.04 -5.60 9.82
CA VAL A 33 -6.55 -4.24 10.10
C VAL A 33 -5.51 -3.83 9.05
N ASN A 34 -4.64 -4.75 8.65
CA ASN A 34 -3.66 -4.57 7.59
C ASN A 34 -4.33 -4.02 6.31
N LEU A 35 -5.37 -4.68 5.81
CA LEU A 35 -6.04 -4.24 4.57
C LEU A 35 -6.65 -2.83 4.73
N ILE A 36 -7.34 -2.58 5.84
CA ILE A 36 -7.96 -1.27 6.11
C ILE A 36 -6.87 -0.18 6.19
N MET A 37 -5.78 -0.47 6.90
CA MET A 37 -4.69 0.49 7.09
C MET A 37 -3.91 0.76 5.80
N LEU A 38 -3.75 -0.24 4.92
CA LEU A 38 -3.21 -0.03 3.58
C LEU A 38 -4.06 0.95 2.77
N LEU A 39 -5.39 0.82 2.81
CA LEU A 39 -6.29 1.77 2.14
C LEU A 39 -6.21 3.17 2.75
N VAL A 40 -6.21 3.26 4.09
CA VAL A 40 -6.06 4.55 4.80
C VAL A 40 -4.74 5.23 4.43
N TRP A 41 -3.62 4.52 4.45
CA TRP A 41 -2.32 5.08 4.11
C TRP A 41 -2.16 5.40 2.62
N ALA A 42 -2.76 4.59 1.74
CA ALA A 42 -2.72 4.81 0.30
C ALA A 42 -3.50 6.06 -0.13
N PHE A 43 -4.61 6.37 0.53
CA PHE A 43 -5.55 7.42 0.08
C PHE A 43 -5.69 8.61 1.03
N SER A 44 -5.09 8.58 2.22
CA SER A 44 -5.11 9.71 3.16
C SER A 44 -4.11 10.80 2.77
N SER A 45 -4.54 12.05 2.84
CA SER A 45 -3.71 13.25 2.61
C SER A 45 -2.73 13.56 3.74
N GLY A 46 -2.89 12.93 4.91
CA GLY A 46 -2.04 13.13 6.09
C GLY A 46 -0.94 12.08 6.29
N THR A 47 -0.81 11.11 5.38
CA THR A 47 0.21 10.05 5.47
C THR A 47 1.51 10.50 4.80
N PRO A 48 2.70 10.26 5.41
CA PRO A 48 3.98 10.55 4.76
C PRO A 48 4.06 9.93 3.36
N GLU A 49 4.59 10.68 2.39
CA GLU A 49 4.54 10.31 0.98
C GLU A 49 5.15 8.92 0.72
N SER A 50 6.31 8.63 1.32
CA SER A 50 6.97 7.33 1.19
C SER A 50 6.14 6.16 1.74
N LYS A 51 5.41 6.36 2.84
CA LYS A 51 4.49 5.34 3.39
C LYS A 51 3.25 5.19 2.51
N SER A 52 2.70 6.30 2.01
CA SER A 52 1.55 6.26 1.09
C SER A 52 1.89 5.52 -0.20
N ASN A 53 3.06 5.79 -0.79
CA ASN A 53 3.53 5.12 -2.01
C ASN A 53 3.82 3.63 -1.77
N TRP A 54 4.39 3.27 -0.61
CA TRP A 54 4.53 1.88 -0.22
C TRP A 54 3.17 1.17 -0.12
N ALA A 55 2.18 1.78 0.54
CA ALA A 55 0.85 1.20 0.67
C ALA A 55 0.16 1.00 -0.69
N LYS A 56 0.26 1.98 -1.60
CA LYS A 56 -0.22 1.86 -2.99
C LYS A 56 0.47 0.72 -3.73
N ALA A 57 1.79 0.60 -3.61
CA ALA A 57 2.54 -0.48 -4.25
C ALA A 57 2.11 -1.85 -3.71
N THR A 58 1.90 -1.99 -2.40
CA THR A 58 1.39 -3.23 -1.79
C THR A 58 0.01 -3.61 -2.34
N LEU A 59 -0.91 -2.65 -2.44
CA LEU A 59 -2.25 -2.90 -3.02
C LEU A 59 -2.17 -3.34 -4.48
N ILE A 60 -1.28 -2.73 -5.28
CA ILE A 60 -1.05 -3.13 -6.68
C ILE A 60 -0.49 -4.55 -6.75
N TRP A 61 0.48 -4.90 -5.90
CA TRP A 61 1.01 -6.27 -5.83
C TRP A 61 -0.06 -7.29 -5.44
N MET A 62 -0.93 -6.95 -4.49
CA MET A 62 -2.06 -7.82 -4.12
C MET A 62 -2.98 -8.06 -5.33
N LEU A 63 -3.32 -7.01 -6.08
CA LEU A 63 -4.13 -7.14 -7.28
C LEU A 63 -3.45 -8.01 -8.35
N ILE A 64 -2.15 -7.81 -8.59
CA ILE A 64 -1.38 -8.62 -9.53
C ILE A 64 -1.43 -10.10 -9.13
N LEU A 65 -1.18 -10.40 -7.84
CA LEU A 65 -1.20 -11.78 -7.36
C LEU A 65 -2.58 -12.42 -7.52
N ILE A 66 -3.67 -11.69 -7.24
CA ILE A 66 -5.04 -12.18 -7.46
C ILE A 66 -5.25 -12.53 -8.94
N VAL A 67 -4.90 -11.61 -9.86
CA VAL A 67 -5.05 -11.83 -11.30
C VAL A 67 -4.23 -13.04 -11.76
N VAL A 68 -2.97 -13.12 -11.35
CA VAL A 68 -2.07 -14.24 -11.67
C VAL A 68 -2.65 -15.55 -11.15
N SER A 69 -3.09 -15.61 -9.88
CA SER A 69 -3.69 -16.81 -9.29
C SER A 69 -4.95 -17.27 -10.03
N VAL A 70 -5.81 -16.35 -10.46
CA VAL A 70 -7.01 -16.67 -11.25
C VAL A 70 -6.62 -17.26 -12.61
N LEU A 71 -5.66 -16.66 -13.32
CA LEU A 71 -5.20 -17.15 -14.62
C LEU A 71 -4.61 -18.57 -14.51
N PHE A 72 -3.74 -18.81 -13.53
CA PHE A 72 -3.17 -20.14 -13.30
C PHE A 72 -4.24 -21.14 -12.83
N GLY A 73 -5.20 -20.72 -12.01
CA GLY A 73 -6.31 -21.56 -11.57
C GLY A 73 -7.22 -22.00 -12.73
N ILE A 74 -7.48 -21.12 -13.69
CA ILE A 74 -8.25 -21.45 -14.90
C ILE A 74 -7.48 -22.45 -15.77
N VAL A 75 -6.20 -22.18 -16.08
CA VAL A 75 -5.39 -23.06 -16.94
C VAL A 75 -5.15 -24.43 -16.27
N GLY A 76 -4.78 -24.44 -14.99
CA GLY A 76 -4.55 -25.67 -14.23
C GLY A 76 -5.84 -26.45 -13.97
N GLY A 77 -6.94 -25.76 -13.66
CA GLY A 77 -8.25 -26.37 -13.46
C GLY A 77 -8.80 -27.00 -14.74
N LEU A 78 -8.65 -26.34 -15.89
CA LEU A 78 -9.02 -26.91 -17.20
C LEU A 78 -8.14 -28.12 -17.56
N GLY A 79 -6.84 -28.08 -17.25
CA GLY A 79 -5.94 -29.22 -17.45
C GLY A 79 -6.32 -30.43 -16.58
N MET A 80 -6.65 -30.21 -15.30
CA MET A 80 -7.09 -31.27 -14.38
C MET A 80 -8.49 -31.81 -14.69
N ALA A 81 -9.36 -31.03 -15.34
CA ALA A 81 -10.70 -31.47 -15.74
C ALA A 81 -10.72 -32.33 -17.02
N MET A 82 -9.62 -32.34 -17.79
CA MET A 82 -9.48 -33.08 -19.05
C MET A 82 -8.62 -34.37 -18.93
N LEU A 83 -8.19 -34.73 -17.72
CA LEU A 83 -7.48 -35.97 -17.38
C LEU A 83 -8.40 -36.93 -16.62
#